data_AF-A0A1F5QR97-F1
#
_entry.id   AF-A0A1F5QR97-F1
#
_cell.length_a   1.000
_cell.length_b   1.000
_cell.length_c   1.000
_cell.angle_alpha   90.00
_cell.angle_beta   90.00
_cell.angle_gamma   90.00
#
_symmetry.space_group_name_H-M   'P 1'
#
loop_
_entity.id
_entity.type
_entity.pdbx_description
1 polymer ?
#
loop_
_entity_poly.entity_id
_entity_poly.type
_entity_poly.pdbx_seq_one_letter_code
_entity_poly.pdbx_strand_id
1 'polypeptide(L)'
;MSDQREEVERYLRSGNYESYFHAWPGDTLVAQERNGSDALKRALIDAVEKRAADLPVPAPVPRLDMVAFTRSKVEPMVRGLFPGIEQEQVLGVLERSVVYLTPETIHPVLEGMAWPHTAWALANLYLGSLGAELLSDEAPRIVGMSVETSCYVSMEYFRDTFRFADYIIHETAHIFHNCKRRTVGLRETRYREWLLELEFRKRETFAYCCEAYSRILALSARASERAGLVEELAEEAMPDDDRIDAAEYVDILREAAAVRNGWKRILARCAPDRARRRPDVTHGLQERAPDSAPGSRSAN
;
A
#
# COMPACT_ATOMS: atom_id res chain seq x y z
N MET A 1 -23.77 3.02 -29.59
CA MET A 1 -22.77 3.89 -28.96
C MET A 1 -23.38 4.31 -27.64
N SER A 2 -22.69 4.04 -26.53
CA SER A 2 -23.17 4.43 -25.19
C SER A 2 -23.28 5.95 -25.13
N ASP A 3 -24.36 6.47 -24.54
CA ASP A 3 -24.50 7.91 -24.31
C ASP A 3 -23.65 8.34 -23.10
N GLN A 4 -23.18 9.59 -23.06
CA GLN A 4 -22.33 10.11 -21.97
C GLN A 4 -22.98 9.93 -20.60
N ARG A 5 -24.30 10.05 -20.53
CA ARG A 5 -25.06 9.81 -19.31
C ARG A 5 -24.98 8.36 -18.84
N GLU A 6 -25.10 7.40 -19.75
CA GLU A 6 -24.99 5.97 -19.44
C GLU A 6 -23.57 5.64 -18.95
N GLU A 7 -22.55 6.25 -19.55
CA GLU A 7 -21.16 6.12 -19.12
C GLU A 7 -20.92 6.66 -17.71
N VAL A 8 -21.49 7.83 -17.38
CA VAL A 8 -21.44 8.39 -16.02
C VAL A 8 -22.15 7.46 -15.03
N GLU A 9 -23.36 7.01 -15.33
CA GLU A 9 -24.12 6.14 -14.43
C GLU A 9 -23.43 4.79 -14.21
N ARG A 10 -22.81 4.22 -15.25
CA ARG A 10 -22.01 2.99 -15.16
C ARG A 10 -20.79 3.18 -14.30
N TYR A 11 -20.07 4.28 -14.50
CA TYR A 11 -18.90 4.63 -13.71
C TYR A 11 -19.24 4.84 -12.24
N LEU A 12 -20.30 5.60 -11.91
CA LEU A 12 -20.71 5.78 -10.52
C LEU A 12 -21.09 4.46 -9.85
N ARG A 13 -21.74 3.54 -10.57
CA ARG A 13 -22.18 2.24 -10.02
C ARG A 13 -21.08 1.20 -9.85
N SER A 14 -19.96 1.31 -10.55
CA SER A 14 -18.97 0.21 -10.59
C SER A 14 -17.51 0.66 -10.59
N GLY A 15 -17.25 1.96 -10.69
CA GLY A 15 -15.92 2.50 -10.96
C GLY A 15 -15.36 2.15 -12.34
N ASN A 16 -16.10 1.39 -13.17
CA ASN A 16 -15.67 1.02 -14.51
C ASN A 16 -15.99 2.11 -15.53
N TYR A 17 -15.06 2.37 -16.43
CA TYR A 17 -15.20 3.34 -17.51
C TYR A 17 -14.66 2.74 -18.81
N GLU A 18 -14.99 3.35 -19.94
CA GLU A 18 -14.60 2.87 -21.27
C GLU A 18 -13.25 3.49 -21.62
N SER A 19 -12.26 2.64 -21.91
CA SER A 19 -10.86 3.08 -21.96
C SER A 19 -10.55 4.08 -23.09
N TYR A 20 -11.35 4.10 -24.16
CA TYR A 20 -11.14 5.02 -25.29
C TYR A 20 -12.05 6.25 -25.27
N PHE A 21 -12.96 6.33 -24.30
CA PHE A 21 -13.83 7.49 -24.10
C PHE A 21 -14.58 7.94 -25.38
N HIS A 22 -15.02 6.99 -26.19
CA HIS A 22 -15.63 7.24 -27.50
C HIS A 22 -16.93 8.06 -27.44
N ALA A 23 -17.62 8.04 -26.31
CA ALA A 23 -18.83 8.85 -26.07
C ALA A 23 -18.51 10.35 -25.90
N TRP A 24 -17.25 10.72 -25.70
CA TRP A 24 -16.84 12.07 -25.33
C TRP A 24 -16.33 12.86 -26.54
N PRO A 25 -16.58 14.19 -26.58
CA PRO A 25 -16.14 15.03 -27.68
C PRO A 25 -14.62 15.20 -27.66
N GLY A 26 -14.02 15.34 -28.84
CA GLY A 26 -12.61 15.64 -28.99
C GLY A 26 -12.09 15.26 -30.37
N ASP A 27 -11.28 16.13 -30.96
CA ASP A 27 -10.71 15.92 -32.31
C ASP A 27 -9.58 14.86 -32.31
N THR A 28 -9.15 14.41 -31.13
CA THR A 28 -8.11 13.40 -30.94
C THR A 28 -8.49 12.48 -29.77
N LEU A 29 -7.96 11.25 -29.77
CA LEU A 29 -8.16 10.30 -28.67
C LEU A 29 -7.75 10.89 -27.30
N VAL A 30 -6.66 11.65 -27.25
CA VAL A 30 -6.18 12.31 -26.01
C VAL A 30 -7.18 13.36 -25.52
N ALA A 31 -7.79 14.12 -26.44
CA ALA A 31 -8.83 15.09 -26.07
C ALA A 31 -10.09 14.39 -25.56
N GLN A 32 -10.50 13.27 -26.18
CA GLN A 32 -11.63 12.46 -25.74
C GLN A 32 -11.40 11.87 -24.35
N GLU A 33 -10.23 11.26 -24.13
CA GLU A 33 -9.82 10.70 -22.84
C GLU A 33 -9.84 11.76 -21.74
N ARG A 34 -9.22 12.92 -22.00
CA ARG A 34 -9.21 14.02 -21.03
C ARG A 34 -10.62 14.50 -20.71
N ASN A 35 -11.42 14.81 -21.74
CA ASN A 35 -12.78 15.33 -21.55
C ASN A 35 -13.67 14.33 -20.81
N GLY A 36 -13.56 13.04 -21.15
CA GLY A 36 -14.30 11.98 -20.49
C GLY A 36 -13.86 11.75 -19.05
N SER A 37 -12.56 11.64 -18.80
CA SER A 37 -12.01 11.52 -17.45
C SER A 37 -12.43 12.70 -16.56
N ASP A 38 -12.33 13.93 -17.07
CA ASP A 38 -12.74 15.14 -16.33
C ASP A 38 -14.26 15.18 -16.08
N ALA A 39 -15.08 14.67 -17.00
CA ALA A 39 -16.53 14.59 -16.80
C ALA A 39 -16.92 13.52 -15.78
N LEU A 40 -16.28 12.34 -15.83
CA LEU A 40 -16.47 11.28 -14.84
C LEU A 40 -16.06 11.73 -13.43
N LYS A 41 -14.91 12.39 -13.29
CA LYS A 41 -14.44 12.93 -12.00
C LYS A 41 -15.38 14.02 -11.45
N ARG A 42 -15.89 14.92 -12.29
CA ARG A 42 -16.89 15.92 -11.87
C ARG A 42 -18.16 15.26 -11.36
N ALA A 43 -18.70 14.29 -12.10
CA ALA A 43 -19.89 13.55 -11.67
C ALA A 43 -19.66 12.79 -10.35
N LEU A 44 -18.45 12.25 -10.15
CA LEU A 44 -18.07 11.61 -8.89
C LEU A 44 -18.05 12.59 -7.72
N ILE A 45 -17.44 13.76 -7.91
CA ILE A 45 -17.35 14.82 -6.89
C ILE A 45 -18.77 15.27 -6.50
N ASP A 46 -19.64 15.58 -7.48
CA ASP A 46 -21.03 15.98 -7.22
C ASP A 46 -21.79 14.91 -6.42
N ALA A 47 -21.58 13.63 -6.77
CA ALA A 47 -22.22 12.51 -6.10
C ALA A 47 -21.70 12.28 -4.66
N VAL A 48 -20.43 12.58 -4.40
CA VAL A 48 -19.81 12.54 -3.07
C VAL A 48 -20.33 13.70 -2.22
N GLU A 49 -20.30 14.93 -2.75
CA GLU A 49 -20.76 16.12 -2.04
C GLU A 49 -22.23 15.96 -1.62
N LYS A 50 -23.09 15.48 -2.52
CA LYS A 50 -24.50 15.23 -2.22
C LYS A 50 -24.71 14.23 -1.08
N ARG A 51 -23.89 13.18 -1.00
CA ARG A 51 -24.00 12.16 0.06
C ARG A 51 -23.36 12.59 1.38
N ALA A 52 -22.36 13.47 1.32
CA ALA A 52 -21.62 13.94 2.48
C ALA A 52 -22.19 15.21 3.13
N ALA A 53 -23.07 15.95 2.44
CA ALA A 53 -23.50 17.32 2.78
C ALA A 53 -23.88 17.55 4.26
N ASP A 54 -24.56 16.60 4.89
CA ASP A 54 -25.09 16.73 6.26
C ASP A 54 -24.40 15.79 7.27
N LEU A 55 -23.34 15.08 6.86
CA LEU A 55 -22.70 14.10 7.71
C LEU A 55 -21.61 14.72 8.60
N PRO A 56 -21.53 14.32 9.87
CA PRO A 56 -20.55 14.87 10.80
C PRO A 56 -19.15 14.32 10.49
N VAL A 57 -18.18 15.24 10.45
CA VAL A 57 -16.75 14.90 10.40
C VAL A 57 -16.31 14.42 11.79
N PRO A 58 -15.49 13.35 11.91
CA PRO A 58 -14.95 12.90 13.18
C PRO A 58 -14.21 14.02 13.94
N ALA A 59 -14.57 14.24 15.20
CA ALA A 59 -14.16 15.39 16.01
C ALA A 59 -12.64 15.66 16.13
N PRO A 60 -11.74 14.64 16.11
CA PRO A 60 -10.30 14.89 16.14
C PRO A 60 -9.76 15.56 14.88
N VAL A 61 -10.37 15.32 13.70
CA VAL A 61 -9.84 15.72 12.40
C VAL A 61 -9.64 17.25 12.28
N PRO A 62 -10.60 18.11 12.64
CA PRO A 62 -10.42 19.57 12.49
C PRO A 62 -9.39 20.19 13.46
N ARG A 63 -8.87 19.44 14.43
CA ARG A 63 -8.04 19.96 15.55
C ARG A 63 -6.62 19.44 15.55
N LEU A 64 -6.34 18.42 14.74
CA LEU A 64 -5.08 17.69 14.79
C LEU A 64 -4.12 18.23 13.72
N ASP A 65 -2.88 18.50 14.12
CA ASP A 65 -1.79 18.63 13.14
C ASP A 65 -1.50 17.24 12.57
N MET A 66 -2.08 16.95 11.41
CA MET A 66 -2.03 15.64 10.76
C MET A 66 -0.60 15.25 10.38
N VAL A 67 0.26 16.22 10.08
CA VAL A 67 1.66 15.98 9.72
C VAL A 67 2.45 15.57 10.96
N ALA A 68 2.35 16.36 12.04
CA ALA A 68 3.00 16.03 13.30
C ALA A 68 2.48 14.70 13.88
N PHE A 69 1.17 14.46 13.75
CA PHE A 69 0.55 13.20 14.16
C PHE A 69 1.11 12.03 13.35
N THR A 70 1.12 12.11 12.01
CA THR A 70 1.70 11.09 11.13
C THR A 70 3.14 10.79 11.52
N ARG A 71 3.96 11.83 11.70
CA ARG A 71 5.37 11.68 12.11
C ARG A 71 5.48 10.88 13.40
N SER A 72 4.70 11.23 14.42
CA SER A 72 4.72 10.54 15.72
C SER A 72 4.39 9.05 15.62
N LYS A 73 3.52 8.68 14.67
CA LYS A 73 3.09 7.30 14.43
C LYS A 73 4.17 6.49 13.73
N VAL A 74 4.74 7.02 12.64
CA VAL A 74 5.65 6.27 11.77
C VAL A 74 7.10 6.26 12.27
N GLU A 75 7.47 7.21 13.13
CA GLU A 75 8.84 7.38 13.63
C GLU A 75 9.44 6.11 14.27
N PRO A 76 8.77 5.39 15.20
CA PRO A 76 9.31 4.16 15.77
C PRO A 76 9.65 3.10 14.73
N MET A 77 8.77 2.93 13.73
CA MET A 77 8.95 2.00 12.63
C MET A 77 10.15 2.39 11.75
N VAL A 78 10.24 3.66 11.34
CA VAL A 78 11.35 4.16 10.51
C VAL A 78 12.68 4.02 11.25
N ARG A 79 12.73 4.41 12.52
CA ARG A 79 13.94 4.27 13.35
C ARG A 79 14.36 2.81 13.54
N GLY A 80 13.41 1.89 13.57
CA GLY A 80 13.65 0.45 13.65
C GLY A 80 14.21 -0.16 12.36
N LEU A 81 13.72 0.29 11.21
CA LEU A 81 14.01 -0.30 9.89
C LEU A 81 15.21 0.33 9.18
N PHE A 82 15.41 1.64 9.30
CA PHE A 82 16.39 2.38 8.50
C PHE A 82 17.64 2.78 9.31
N PRO A 83 18.83 2.82 8.67
CA PRO A 83 20.03 3.41 9.27
C PRO A 83 19.82 4.88 9.63
N GLY A 84 20.45 5.36 10.70
CA GLY A 84 20.28 6.74 11.20
C GLY A 84 20.43 7.82 10.13
N ILE A 85 21.38 7.65 9.20
CA ILE A 85 21.62 8.58 8.09
C ILE A 85 20.48 8.67 7.07
N GLU A 86 19.59 7.68 7.00
CA GLU A 86 18.46 7.64 6.06
C GLU A 86 17.14 8.08 6.73
N GLN A 87 17.06 8.05 8.07
CA GLN A 87 15.80 8.17 8.82
C GLN A 87 15.04 9.47 8.54
N GLU A 88 15.69 10.62 8.66
CA GLU A 88 15.02 11.91 8.47
C GLU A 88 14.54 12.14 7.02
N GLN A 89 15.29 11.64 6.03
CA GLN A 89 14.86 11.70 4.62
C GLN A 89 13.62 10.85 4.37
N VAL A 90 13.57 9.64 4.94
CA VAL A 90 12.40 8.77 4.84
C VAL A 90 11.21 9.41 5.57
N LEU A 91 11.40 9.88 6.81
CA LEU A 91 10.33 10.53 7.60
C LEU A 91 9.73 11.73 6.86
N GLY A 92 10.59 12.60 6.31
CA GLY A 92 10.12 13.77 5.57
C GLY A 92 9.30 13.39 4.34
N VAL A 93 9.53 12.23 3.71
CA VAL A 93 8.68 11.76 2.61
C VAL A 93 7.35 11.26 3.14
N LEU A 94 7.35 10.42 4.17
CA LEU A 94 6.13 9.87 4.75
C LEU A 94 5.15 10.96 5.22
N GLU A 95 5.66 12.03 5.80
CA GLU A 95 4.88 13.22 6.20
C GLU A 95 4.08 13.86 5.06
N ARG A 96 4.58 13.77 3.82
CA ARG A 96 3.89 14.28 2.63
C ARG A 96 3.10 13.22 1.87
N SER A 97 3.42 11.95 2.12
CA SER A 97 2.81 10.81 1.45
C SER A 97 1.47 10.41 2.08
N VAL A 98 1.29 10.63 3.38
CA VAL A 98 0.02 10.31 4.05
C VAL A 98 -0.98 11.43 3.85
N VAL A 99 -2.09 11.12 3.18
CA VAL A 99 -3.21 12.02 2.89
C VAL A 99 -4.46 11.49 3.57
N TYR A 100 -4.95 12.20 4.58
CA TYR A 100 -6.23 11.86 5.19
C TYR A 100 -7.36 12.37 4.30
N LEU A 101 -8.35 11.53 4.01
CA LEU A 101 -9.51 11.97 3.21
C LEU A 101 -10.50 12.70 4.10
N THR A 102 -10.41 14.03 4.11
CA THR A 102 -11.26 14.97 4.84
C THR A 102 -12.10 15.79 3.85
N PRO A 103 -13.13 16.53 4.31
CA PRO A 103 -13.87 17.43 3.42
C PRO A 103 -12.98 18.43 2.68
N GLU A 104 -11.89 18.89 3.30
CA GLU A 104 -10.94 19.85 2.73
C GLU A 104 -10.03 19.25 1.66
N THR A 105 -9.82 17.92 1.67
CA THR A 105 -8.83 17.24 0.83
C THR A 105 -9.45 16.32 -0.20
N ILE A 106 -10.69 15.84 -0.01
CA ILE A 106 -11.31 14.86 -0.90
C ILE A 106 -11.45 15.38 -2.33
N HIS A 107 -11.94 16.61 -2.52
CA HIS A 107 -12.13 17.18 -3.85
C HIS A 107 -10.81 17.26 -4.65
N PRO A 108 -9.74 17.93 -4.18
CA PRO A 108 -8.49 17.99 -4.94
C PRO A 108 -7.85 16.60 -5.15
N VAL A 109 -8.06 15.65 -4.22
CA VAL A 109 -7.60 14.26 -4.41
C VAL A 109 -8.34 13.58 -5.56
N LEU A 110 -9.67 13.68 -5.62
CA LEU A 110 -10.46 13.06 -6.69
C LEU A 110 -10.20 13.72 -8.04
N GLU A 111 -10.08 15.04 -8.08
CA GLU A 111 -9.81 15.80 -9.30
C GLU A 111 -8.42 15.49 -9.88
N GLY A 112 -7.41 15.42 -9.00
CA GLY A 112 -6.01 15.17 -9.37
C GLY A 112 -5.67 13.70 -9.64
N MET A 113 -6.58 12.76 -9.36
CA MET A 113 -6.31 11.35 -9.56
C MET A 113 -6.26 10.97 -11.04
N ALA A 114 -5.17 10.33 -11.45
CA ALA A 114 -4.94 9.95 -12.85
C ALA A 114 -5.93 8.87 -13.33
N TRP A 115 -6.26 7.91 -12.46
CA TRP A 115 -7.08 6.75 -12.79
C TRP A 115 -8.50 6.92 -12.23
N PRO A 116 -9.55 7.04 -13.06
CA PRO A 116 -10.92 7.19 -12.58
C PRO A 116 -11.35 6.08 -11.61
N HIS A 117 -10.99 4.83 -11.88
CA HIS A 117 -11.33 3.73 -10.97
C HIS A 117 -10.74 3.92 -9.56
N THR A 118 -9.50 4.41 -9.46
CA THR A 118 -8.87 4.76 -8.17
C THR A 118 -9.58 5.92 -7.50
N ALA A 119 -9.97 6.96 -8.26
CA ALA A 119 -10.77 8.07 -7.72
C ALA A 119 -12.10 7.55 -7.13
N TRP A 120 -12.78 6.66 -7.85
CA TRP A 120 -14.02 6.03 -7.38
C TRP A 120 -13.82 5.22 -6.09
N ALA A 121 -12.71 4.47 -5.98
CA ALA A 121 -12.41 3.74 -4.75
C ALA A 121 -12.14 4.69 -3.55
N LEU A 122 -11.40 5.79 -3.77
CA LEU A 122 -11.14 6.81 -2.74
C LEU A 122 -12.41 7.56 -2.32
N ALA A 123 -13.33 7.83 -3.26
CA ALA A 123 -14.62 8.40 -2.94
C ALA A 123 -15.43 7.51 -2.00
N ASN A 124 -15.44 6.19 -2.24
CA ASN A 124 -16.11 5.24 -1.35
C ASN A 124 -15.42 5.12 0.01
N LEU A 125 -14.08 5.14 0.05
CA LEU A 125 -13.32 5.17 1.31
C LEU A 125 -13.69 6.40 2.15
N TYR A 126 -13.78 7.59 1.53
CA TYR A 126 -14.23 8.81 2.20
C TYR A 126 -15.67 8.73 2.69
N LEU A 127 -16.61 8.29 1.84
CA LEU A 127 -18.03 8.14 2.21
C LEU A 127 -18.22 7.16 3.38
N GLY A 128 -17.54 6.00 3.32
CA GLY A 128 -17.52 5.03 4.42
C GLY A 128 -16.99 5.63 5.72
N SER A 129 -15.95 6.46 5.63
CA SER A 129 -15.39 7.17 6.80
C SER A 129 -16.34 8.14 7.49
N LEU A 130 -17.40 8.60 6.79
CA LEU A 130 -18.46 9.42 7.35
C LEU A 130 -19.66 8.59 7.84
N GLY A 131 -19.72 7.30 7.50
CA GLY A 131 -20.90 6.45 7.69
C GLY A 131 -22.00 6.71 6.64
N ALA A 132 -21.63 7.27 5.48
CA ALA A 132 -22.54 7.47 4.36
C ALA A 132 -22.85 6.16 3.64
N GLU A 133 -23.93 6.15 2.87
CA GLU A 133 -24.11 5.12 1.83
C GLU A 133 -22.99 5.24 0.79
N LEU A 134 -22.44 4.09 0.39
CA LEU A 134 -21.42 4.04 -0.66
C LEU A 134 -22.04 4.33 -2.03
N LEU A 135 -21.19 4.48 -3.05
CA LEU A 135 -21.62 4.66 -4.44
C LEU A 135 -22.22 3.37 -5.04
N SER A 136 -21.84 2.22 -4.48
CA SER A 136 -22.27 0.89 -4.91
C SER A 136 -22.15 -0.11 -3.75
N ASP A 137 -23.00 -1.13 -3.74
CA ASP A 137 -22.90 -2.26 -2.82
C ASP A 137 -21.64 -3.11 -3.07
N GLU A 138 -21.10 -3.07 -4.30
CA GLU A 138 -19.86 -3.74 -4.69
C GLU A 138 -18.61 -2.91 -4.36
N ALA A 139 -18.76 -1.71 -3.79
CA ALA A 139 -17.63 -0.88 -3.44
C ALA A 139 -16.77 -1.52 -2.34
N PRO A 140 -15.43 -1.49 -2.49
CA PRO A 140 -14.54 -2.08 -1.51
C PRO A 140 -14.69 -1.35 -0.18
N ARG A 141 -14.89 -2.12 0.90
CA ARG A 141 -14.92 -1.60 2.28
C ARG A 141 -13.50 -1.54 2.83
N ILE A 142 -12.71 -0.62 2.27
CA ILE A 142 -11.32 -0.40 2.65
C ILE A 142 -11.20 0.82 3.58
N VAL A 143 -10.25 0.75 4.50
CA VAL A 143 -9.96 1.79 5.50
C VAL A 143 -8.71 2.61 5.15
N GLY A 144 -7.95 2.14 4.15
CA GLY A 144 -6.77 2.79 3.60
C GLY A 144 -6.54 2.37 2.15
N MET A 145 -5.76 3.16 1.42
CA MET A 145 -5.28 2.79 0.09
C MET A 145 -3.94 3.43 -0.21
N SER A 146 -2.97 2.61 -0.61
CA SER A 146 -1.67 3.06 -1.08
C SER A 146 -1.58 3.08 -2.61
N VAL A 147 -1.25 4.25 -3.16
CA VAL A 147 -1.10 4.50 -4.61
C VAL A 147 0.24 5.17 -4.85
N GLU A 148 1.12 4.50 -5.60
CA GLU A 148 2.47 4.98 -5.89
C GLU A 148 3.24 5.36 -4.62
N THR A 149 3.43 6.66 -4.38
CA THR A 149 4.12 7.23 -3.22
C THR A 149 3.19 7.88 -2.21
N SER A 150 1.88 7.67 -2.33
CA SER A 150 0.87 8.27 -1.47
C SER A 150 0.03 7.19 -0.77
N CYS A 151 -0.42 7.49 0.43
CA CYS A 151 -1.30 6.68 1.25
C CYS A 151 -2.52 7.50 1.61
N TYR A 152 -3.69 7.06 1.17
CA TYR A 152 -4.96 7.68 1.50
C TYR A 152 -5.57 6.97 2.69
N VAL A 153 -5.87 7.72 3.75
CA VAL A 153 -6.32 7.15 5.04
C VAL A 153 -7.73 7.63 5.35
N SER A 154 -8.59 6.71 5.76
CA SER A 154 -9.97 6.96 6.18
C SER A 154 -10.00 7.73 7.50
N MET A 155 -10.96 8.66 7.65
CA MET A 155 -11.24 9.28 8.95
C MET A 155 -11.81 8.28 9.98
N GLU A 156 -12.21 7.09 9.55
CA GLU A 156 -12.61 5.99 10.44
C GLU A 156 -11.51 5.61 11.43
N TYR A 157 -10.25 5.83 11.05
CA TYR A 157 -9.10 5.69 11.95
C TYR A 157 -9.29 6.40 13.31
N PHE A 158 -10.03 7.53 13.35
CA PHE A 158 -10.26 8.30 14.57
C PHE A 158 -11.46 7.82 15.40
N ARG A 159 -12.25 6.87 14.90
CA ARG A 159 -13.43 6.30 15.57
C ARG A 159 -13.24 4.83 15.90
N ASP A 160 -12.31 4.16 15.24
CA ASP A 160 -12.05 2.75 15.44
C ASP A 160 -11.67 2.44 16.89
N THR A 161 -12.33 1.42 17.44
CA THR A 161 -12.16 0.95 18.80
C THR A 161 -11.27 -0.29 18.87
N PHE A 162 -10.95 -0.92 17.74
CA PHE A 162 -10.07 -2.06 17.72
C PHE A 162 -8.65 -1.64 18.06
N ARG A 163 -8.20 -2.02 19.27
CA ARG A 163 -6.98 -1.47 19.87
C ARG A 163 -5.68 -1.83 19.14
N PHE A 164 -5.71 -2.85 18.27
CA PHE A 164 -4.58 -3.27 17.43
C PHE A 164 -4.64 -2.77 15.97
N ALA A 165 -5.67 -2.03 15.58
CA ALA A 165 -5.71 -1.33 14.30
C ALA A 165 -4.78 -0.10 14.30
N ASP A 166 -4.05 0.05 13.20
CA ASP A 166 -3.19 1.20 12.90
C ASP A 166 -3.01 1.37 11.39
N TYR A 167 -4.10 1.73 10.70
CA TYR A 167 -4.11 1.84 9.24
C TYR A 167 -3.06 2.82 8.69
N ILE A 168 -2.67 3.84 9.45
CA ILE A 168 -1.58 4.74 9.04
C ILE A 168 -0.27 3.96 8.88
N ILE A 169 0.03 3.07 9.83
CA ILE A 169 1.25 2.26 9.79
C ILE A 169 1.16 1.21 8.68
N HIS A 170 0.00 0.58 8.52
CA HIS A 170 -0.27 -0.35 7.44
C HIS A 170 0.01 0.28 6.08
N GLU A 171 -0.69 1.37 5.75
CA GLU A 171 -0.54 2.04 4.47
C GLU A 171 0.88 2.56 4.26
N THR A 172 1.47 3.17 5.29
CA THR A 172 2.87 3.63 5.24
C THR A 172 3.85 2.51 4.92
N ALA A 173 3.62 1.29 5.43
CA ALA A 173 4.46 0.14 5.14
C ALA A 173 4.46 -0.18 3.64
N HIS A 174 3.38 0.12 2.90
CA HIS A 174 3.36 -0.06 1.45
C HIS A 174 4.28 0.89 0.70
N ILE A 175 4.48 2.12 1.19
CA ILE A 175 5.44 3.07 0.59
C ILE A 175 6.84 2.45 0.54
N PHE A 176 7.22 1.63 1.52
CA PHE A 176 8.56 1.05 1.58
C PHE A 176 8.86 0.07 0.44
N HIS A 177 7.86 -0.55 -0.16
CA HIS A 177 8.06 -1.47 -1.30
C HIS A 177 7.49 -0.94 -2.63
N ASN A 178 6.74 0.16 -2.59
CA ASN A 178 6.26 0.89 -3.77
C ASN A 178 7.18 2.06 -4.16
N CYS A 179 8.04 2.54 -3.26
CA CYS A 179 8.88 3.71 -3.50
C CYS A 179 10.36 3.33 -3.72
N LYS A 180 10.92 3.85 -4.82
CA LYS A 180 12.35 3.74 -5.12
C LYS A 180 13.17 4.68 -4.25
N ARG A 181 14.39 4.27 -3.94
CA ARG A 181 15.33 5.07 -3.12
C ARG A 181 15.66 6.40 -3.76
N ARG A 182 15.84 6.45 -5.09
CA ARG A 182 16.10 7.71 -5.79
C ARG A 182 14.97 8.74 -5.61
N THR A 183 13.73 8.28 -5.50
CA THR A 183 12.54 9.16 -5.37
C THR A 183 12.56 9.93 -4.05
N VAL A 184 13.22 9.37 -3.03
CA VAL A 184 13.36 10.02 -1.71
C VAL A 184 14.73 10.69 -1.51
N GLY A 185 15.52 10.82 -2.57
CA GLY A 185 16.88 11.38 -2.50
C GLY A 185 17.93 10.45 -1.90
N LEU A 186 17.61 9.17 -1.70
CA LEU A 186 18.55 8.17 -1.21
C LEU A 186 19.35 7.55 -2.35
N ARG A 187 20.57 7.10 -2.02
CA ARG A 187 21.41 6.36 -2.97
C ARG A 187 20.73 5.06 -3.38
N GLU A 188 20.44 4.94 -4.66
CA GLU A 188 19.96 3.74 -5.32
C GLU A 188 21.14 2.89 -5.81
N THR A 189 21.03 1.57 -5.73
CA THR A 189 22.01 0.63 -6.29
C THR A 189 21.29 -0.55 -6.93
N ARG A 190 21.99 -1.33 -7.77
CA ARG A 190 21.42 -2.53 -8.41
C ARG A 190 20.83 -3.59 -7.45
N TYR A 191 21.21 -3.54 -6.17
CA TYR A 191 20.74 -4.47 -5.13
C TYR A 191 19.95 -3.77 -4.01
N ARG A 192 19.59 -2.50 -4.23
CA ARG A 192 18.88 -1.66 -3.28
C ARG A 192 18.17 -0.58 -4.08
N GLU A 193 17.17 -1.02 -4.84
CA GLU A 193 16.36 -0.16 -5.70
C GLU A 193 15.22 0.48 -4.89
N TRP A 194 14.49 -0.36 -4.15
CA TRP A 194 13.37 0.02 -3.29
C TRP A 194 13.83 0.44 -1.89
N LEU A 195 13.00 1.18 -1.17
CA LEU A 195 13.28 1.58 0.21
C LEU A 195 13.58 0.36 1.09
N LEU A 196 12.74 -0.67 1.00
CA LEU A 196 12.94 -2.01 1.59
C LEU A 196 12.75 -3.10 0.54
N GLU A 197 13.58 -4.14 0.60
CA GLU A 197 13.40 -5.33 -0.23
C GLU A 197 12.48 -6.33 0.46
N LEU A 198 11.26 -6.49 -0.08
CA LEU A 198 10.26 -7.45 0.40
C LEU A 198 9.97 -8.51 -0.67
N GLU A 199 9.68 -9.74 -0.23
CA GLU A 199 9.11 -10.75 -1.11
C GLU A 199 7.71 -10.32 -1.52
N PHE A 200 7.38 -10.38 -2.82
CA PHE A 200 6.13 -9.84 -3.36
C PHE A 200 4.88 -10.37 -2.62
N ARG A 201 4.82 -11.69 -2.39
CA ARG A 201 3.72 -12.34 -1.66
C ARG A 201 3.68 -12.04 -0.16
N LYS A 202 4.70 -11.37 0.40
CA LYS A 202 4.81 -11.01 1.83
C LYS A 202 4.59 -9.52 2.11
N ARG A 203 4.27 -8.73 1.07
CA ARG A 203 4.08 -7.27 1.20
C ARG A 203 2.94 -6.92 2.16
N GLU A 204 1.82 -7.63 2.04
CA GLU A 204 0.65 -7.47 2.93
C GLU A 204 0.95 -8.00 4.34
N THR A 205 1.56 -9.20 4.44
CA THR A 205 1.99 -9.75 5.73
C THR A 205 2.91 -8.78 6.47
N PHE A 206 3.84 -8.15 5.76
CA PHE A 206 4.72 -7.13 6.32
C PHE A 206 3.93 -5.92 6.84
N ALA A 207 2.97 -5.41 6.07
CA ALA A 207 2.14 -4.27 6.46
C ALA A 207 1.30 -4.57 7.72
N TYR A 208 0.59 -5.70 7.74
CA TYR A 208 -0.17 -6.14 8.92
C TYR A 208 0.71 -6.37 10.14
N CYS A 209 1.88 -7.02 9.98
CA CYS A 209 2.80 -7.21 11.09
C CYS A 209 3.32 -5.87 11.63
N CYS A 210 3.60 -4.90 10.75
CA CYS A 210 4.02 -3.55 11.15
C CYS A 210 2.91 -2.82 11.93
N GLU A 211 1.68 -2.88 11.44
CA GLU A 211 0.49 -2.33 12.09
C GLU A 211 0.30 -2.87 13.51
N ALA A 212 0.19 -4.20 13.65
CA ALA A 212 -0.02 -4.81 14.94
C ALA A 212 1.16 -4.59 15.90
N TYR A 213 2.40 -4.70 15.41
CA TYR A 213 3.58 -4.48 16.24
C TYR A 213 3.70 -3.02 16.72
N SER A 214 3.31 -2.04 15.90
CA SER A 214 3.19 -0.64 16.32
C SER A 214 2.27 -0.50 17.53
N ARG A 215 1.09 -1.11 17.47
CA ARG A 215 0.09 -1.06 18.54
C ARG A 215 0.55 -1.80 19.80
N ILE A 216 1.16 -2.98 19.64
CA ILE A 216 1.75 -3.72 20.76
C ILE A 216 2.80 -2.87 21.50
N LEU A 217 3.66 -2.16 20.76
CA LEU A 217 4.64 -1.24 21.36
C LEU A 217 4.00 -0.04 22.06
N ALA A 218 2.92 0.50 21.50
CA ALA A 218 2.19 1.61 22.11
C ALA A 218 1.43 1.21 23.38
N LEU A 219 0.97 -0.05 23.45
CA LEU A 219 0.22 -0.60 24.58
C LEU A 219 1.13 -1.05 25.73
N SER A 220 2.37 -1.48 25.46
CA SER A 220 3.32 -1.78 26.53
C SER A 220 4.80 -1.58 26.15
N ALA A 221 5.53 -0.94 27.05
CA ALA A 221 6.98 -0.83 27.01
C ALA A 221 7.70 -2.13 27.46
N ARG A 222 7.04 -3.03 28.21
CA ARG A 222 7.67 -4.23 28.80
C ARG A 222 7.58 -5.42 27.86
N ALA A 223 8.71 -6.09 27.62
CA ALA A 223 8.78 -7.25 26.73
C ALA A 223 7.85 -8.40 27.15
N SER A 224 7.75 -8.67 28.46
CA SER A 224 6.88 -9.72 29.00
C SER A 224 5.39 -9.45 28.75
N GLU A 225 4.97 -8.18 28.82
CA GLU A 225 3.58 -7.79 28.56
C GLU A 225 3.26 -7.79 27.06
N ARG A 226 4.24 -7.46 26.21
CA ARG A 226 4.08 -7.55 24.75
C ARG A 226 3.79 -8.96 24.26
N ALA A 227 4.37 -9.99 24.88
CA ALA A 227 4.05 -11.38 24.53
C ALA A 227 2.57 -11.70 24.80
N GLY A 228 2.03 -11.26 25.95
CA GLY A 228 0.61 -11.42 26.26
C GLY A 228 -0.31 -10.69 25.26
N LEU A 229 0.07 -9.49 24.83
CA LEU A 229 -0.67 -8.73 23.80
C LEU A 229 -0.69 -9.42 22.43
N VAL A 230 0.35 -10.18 22.08
CA VAL A 230 0.36 -10.97 20.83
C VAL A 230 -0.64 -12.12 20.92
N GLU A 231 -0.73 -12.79 22.07
CA GLU A 231 -1.70 -13.86 22.26
C GLU A 231 -3.14 -13.33 22.32
N GLU A 232 -3.38 -12.19 22.98
CA GLU A 232 -4.68 -11.48 22.96
C GLU A 232 -5.12 -11.20 21.52
N LEU A 233 -4.24 -10.63 20.70
CA LEU A 233 -4.52 -10.38 19.28
C LEU A 233 -4.85 -11.66 18.51
N ALA A 234 -4.11 -12.74 18.75
CA ALA A 234 -4.32 -14.02 18.08
C ALA A 234 -5.68 -14.67 18.41
N GLU A 235 -6.26 -14.35 19.57
CA GLU A 235 -7.58 -14.83 19.99
C GLU A 235 -8.72 -13.94 19.44
N GLU A 236 -8.50 -12.63 19.34
CA GLU A 236 -9.57 -11.66 19.04
C GLU A 236 -9.74 -11.35 17.55
N ALA A 237 -8.65 -11.16 16.80
CA ALA A 237 -8.75 -10.64 15.44
C ALA A 237 -7.57 -11.03 14.57
N MET A 238 -7.87 -11.82 13.54
CA MET A 238 -6.96 -12.12 12.45
C MET A 238 -7.31 -11.25 11.25
N PRO A 239 -6.32 -10.83 10.43
CA PRO A 239 -6.59 -10.13 9.19
C PRO A 239 -7.58 -10.94 8.32
N ASP A 240 -8.69 -10.31 7.94
CA ASP A 240 -9.65 -10.87 6.98
C ASP A 240 -9.16 -10.61 5.55
N ASP A 241 -7.98 -11.15 5.25
CA ASP A 241 -7.29 -11.02 3.97
C ASP A 241 -6.71 -12.39 3.59
N ASP A 242 -7.24 -12.95 2.52
CA ASP A 242 -6.93 -14.26 1.97
C ASP A 242 -5.49 -14.38 1.45
N ARG A 243 -4.74 -13.27 1.37
CA ARG A 243 -3.30 -13.25 1.10
C ARG A 243 -2.46 -13.55 2.35
N ILE A 244 -3.07 -13.56 3.54
CA ILE A 244 -2.38 -13.70 4.83
C ILE A 244 -2.49 -15.13 5.37
N ASP A 245 -1.34 -15.72 5.66
CA ASP A 245 -1.28 -16.92 6.50
C ASP A 245 -1.35 -16.50 7.97
N ALA A 246 -2.47 -16.84 8.59
CA ALA A 246 -2.77 -16.56 9.99
C ALA A 246 -1.68 -17.06 10.95
N ALA A 247 -1.22 -18.30 10.79
CA ALA A 247 -0.22 -18.88 11.69
C ALA A 247 1.13 -18.18 11.54
N GLU A 248 1.54 -17.92 10.29
CA GLU A 248 2.77 -17.19 10.02
C GLU A 248 2.74 -15.76 10.57
N TYR A 249 1.62 -15.06 10.41
CA TYR A 249 1.43 -13.71 10.94
C TYR A 249 1.68 -13.65 12.45
N VAL A 250 1.04 -14.55 13.23
CA VAL A 250 1.24 -14.59 14.68
C VAL A 250 2.68 -14.97 15.04
N ASP A 251 3.28 -15.94 14.35
CA ASP A 251 4.65 -16.36 14.62
C ASP A 251 5.66 -15.22 14.40
N ILE A 252 5.49 -14.43 13.33
CA ILE A 252 6.31 -13.24 13.10
C ILE A 252 6.18 -12.23 14.25
N LEU A 253 4.95 -12.01 14.74
CA LEU A 253 4.70 -11.09 15.86
C LEU A 253 5.31 -11.59 17.17
N ARG A 254 5.21 -12.88 17.47
CA ARG A 254 5.87 -13.51 18.64
C ARG A 254 7.38 -13.30 18.59
N GLU A 255 8.00 -13.59 17.45
CA GLU A 255 9.44 -13.36 17.25
C GLU A 255 9.82 -11.87 17.41
N ALA A 256 9.00 -10.96 16.89
CA ALA A 256 9.22 -9.52 16.97
C ALA A 256 9.09 -8.98 18.40
N ALA A 257 8.10 -9.46 19.17
CA ALA A 257 7.88 -9.07 20.56
C ALA A 257 9.01 -9.53 21.50
N ALA A 258 9.63 -10.68 21.20
CA ALA A 258 10.69 -11.29 21.99
C ALA A 258 12.07 -10.62 21.83
N VAL A 259 12.27 -9.78 20.81
CA VAL A 259 13.57 -9.15 20.52
C VAL A 259 13.55 -7.65 20.75
N ARG A 260 14.75 -7.05 20.85
CA ARG A 260 14.91 -5.60 21.06
C ARG A 260 14.46 -4.75 19.87
N ASN A 261 14.66 -5.25 18.65
CA ASN A 261 14.25 -4.58 17.41
C ASN A 261 13.37 -5.53 16.60
N GLY A 262 12.07 -5.58 16.94
CA GLY A 262 11.10 -6.41 16.24
C GLY A 262 10.85 -5.97 14.80
N TRP A 263 11.00 -4.68 14.49
CA TRP A 263 10.88 -4.17 13.12
C TRP A 263 11.83 -4.87 12.14
N LYS A 264 13.10 -5.05 12.52
CA LYS A 264 14.06 -5.82 11.71
C LYS A 264 13.74 -7.30 11.64
N ARG A 265 13.09 -7.86 12.67
CA ARG A 265 12.64 -9.26 12.67
C ARG A 265 11.51 -9.46 11.66
N ILE A 266 10.51 -8.57 11.69
CA ILE A 266 9.40 -8.54 10.71
C ILE A 266 9.95 -8.42 9.29
N LEU A 267 10.84 -7.44 9.05
CA LEU A 267 11.49 -7.27 7.74
C LEU A 267 12.25 -8.53 7.31
N ALA A 268 13.02 -9.16 8.20
CA ALA A 268 13.78 -10.35 7.86
C ALA A 268 12.89 -11.53 7.46
N ARG A 269 11.74 -11.70 8.11
CA ARG A 269 10.75 -12.74 7.80
C ARG A 269 10.02 -12.50 6.48
N CYS A 270 9.88 -11.23 6.07
CA CYS A 270 9.18 -10.84 4.84
C CYS A 270 10.12 -10.54 3.66
N ALA A 271 11.44 -10.58 3.87
CA ALA A 271 12.43 -10.34 2.83
C ALA A 271 12.59 -11.58 1.92
N PRO A 272 13.03 -11.41 0.66
CA PRO A 272 13.31 -12.55 -0.21
C PRO A 272 14.42 -13.44 0.34
N ASP A 273 14.25 -14.77 0.23
CA ASP A 273 15.29 -15.73 0.59
C ASP A 273 16.54 -15.53 -0.26
N ARG A 274 17.62 -15.07 0.37
CA ARG A 274 18.91 -14.84 -0.30
C ARG A 274 19.50 -16.13 -0.92
N ALA A 275 19.14 -17.29 -0.38
CA ALA A 275 19.53 -18.60 -0.92
C ALA A 275 18.94 -18.86 -2.32
N ARG A 276 17.76 -18.32 -2.61
CA ARG A 276 17.03 -18.53 -3.87
C ARG A 276 17.52 -17.63 -5.02
N ARG A 277 18.39 -16.65 -4.72
CA ARG A 277 18.94 -15.65 -5.67
C ARG A 277 20.37 -15.93 -6.14
N ARG A 278 20.98 -17.09 -5.82
CA ARG A 278 22.18 -17.51 -6.56
C ARG A 278 21.72 -18.02 -7.93
N PRO A 279 22.08 -17.37 -9.05
CA PRO A 279 21.99 -18.04 -10.33
C PRO A 279 22.86 -19.30 -10.23
N ASP A 280 22.29 -20.42 -10.64
CA ASP A 280 22.97 -21.71 -10.71
C ASP A 280 24.14 -21.60 -11.70
N VAL A 281 25.32 -21.24 -11.21
CA VAL A 281 26.57 -21.32 -11.98
C VAL A 281 27.09 -22.75 -11.85
N THR A 282 26.28 -23.74 -12.23
CA THR A 282 26.70 -25.15 -12.26
C THR A 282 26.13 -25.93 -13.44
N HIS A 283 25.71 -25.25 -14.50
CA HIS A 283 25.53 -25.89 -15.83
C HIS A 283 26.16 -25.04 -16.92
N GLY A 284 27.46 -25.27 -17.16
CA GLY A 284 28.21 -24.62 -18.22
C GLY A 284 29.64 -25.12 -18.36
N LEU A 285 29.91 -26.39 -18.06
CA LEU A 285 31.18 -27.06 -18.36
C LEU A 285 30.93 -28.54 -18.60
N GLN A 286 30.30 -28.88 -19.72
CA GLN A 286 30.42 -30.20 -20.34
C GLN A 286 30.02 -30.06 -21.81
N GLU A 287 31.02 -29.88 -22.67
CA GLU A 287 31.18 -30.57 -23.95
C GLU A 287 32.39 -29.96 -24.69
N ARG A 288 33.57 -30.55 -24.47
CA ARG A 288 34.57 -30.69 -25.52
C ARG A 288 34.83 -32.17 -25.68
N ALA A 289 34.18 -32.76 -26.68
CA ALA A 289 34.58 -34.06 -27.19
C ALA A 289 35.95 -33.93 -27.90
N PRO A 290 36.88 -34.86 -27.69
CA PRO A 290 38.10 -34.94 -28.49
C PRO A 290 37.79 -35.73 -29.77
N ASP A 291 37.93 -35.08 -30.92
CA ASP A 291 37.92 -35.79 -32.21
C ASP A 291 39.16 -36.67 -32.32
N SER A 292 38.90 -37.93 -32.61
CA SER A 292 39.85 -39.01 -32.76
C SER A 292 40.18 -39.19 -34.24
N ALA A 293 41.47 -39.26 -34.55
CA ALA A 293 42.00 -39.93 -35.75
C ALA A 293 43.11 -40.86 -35.24
N PRO A 294 43.19 -42.11 -35.74
CA PRO A 294 43.74 -42.33 -37.08
C PRO A 294 43.10 -43.46 -37.88
N GLY A 295 43.18 -43.36 -39.20
CA GLY A 295 42.82 -44.42 -40.14
C GLY A 295 43.56 -44.27 -41.45
N SER A 296 44.76 -44.84 -41.49
CA SER A 296 45.57 -45.03 -42.70
C SER A 296 44.87 -45.96 -43.70
N ARG A 297 44.77 -45.56 -44.98
CA ARG A 297 44.88 -46.47 -46.12
C ARG A 297 45.56 -45.77 -47.29
N SER A 298 46.72 -46.30 -47.68
CA SER A 298 47.26 -46.20 -49.03
C SER A 298 46.62 -47.30 -49.89
N ALA A 299 46.16 -46.97 -51.09
CA ALA A 299 46.25 -47.81 -52.30
C ALA A 299 45.75 -47.02 -53.52
N ASN A 300 46.67 -46.87 -54.49
CA ASN A 300 46.58 -46.34 -55.86
C ASN A 300 46.38 -44.84 -56.06
#